data_AF-A4SAB3-F1
#
_entry.id   AF-A4SAB3-F1
#
_cell.length_a   1.000
_cell.length_b   1.000
_cell.length_c   1.000
_cell.angle_alpha   90.00
_cell.angle_beta   90.00
_cell.angle_gamma   90.00
#
_symmetry.space_group_name_H-M   'P 1'
#
loop_
_entity.id
_entity.type
_entity.pdbx_description
1 polymer ?
#
loop_
_entity_poly.entity_id
_entity_poly.type
_entity_poly.pdbx_seq_one_letter_code
_entity_poly.pdbx_strand_id
1 'polypeptide(L)'
;FTQVWLKDYHDTFSAVASMTTFRILINIAAILGWDIFTIDVSQAYTQGELLDDIFIKAPRSHPLPKGVVYKLKRPLYGTKQAGRCWYLHVTKTLRSIGLTQLA
;
A
#
# COMPACT_ATOMS: atom_id res chain seq x y z
N PHE A 1 -10.09 5.54 5.83
CA PHE A 1 -9.17 5.10 6.89
C PHE A 1 -8.32 6.28 7.29
N THR A 2 -8.65 6.88 8.42
CA THR A 2 -8.07 8.12 8.98
C THR A 2 -7.51 7.91 10.40
N GLN A 3 -7.45 6.65 10.87
CA GLN A 3 -6.96 6.27 12.20
C GLN A 3 -7.67 6.99 13.35
N VAL A 4 -8.98 7.12 13.24
CA VAL A 4 -9.82 7.71 14.29
C VAL A 4 -10.10 6.64 15.34
N TRP A 5 -9.68 6.91 16.59
CA TRP A 5 -9.90 6.02 17.74
C TRP A 5 -11.40 5.67 17.85
N LEU A 6 -11.70 4.39 18.09
CA LEU A 6 -13.05 3.78 18.07
C LEU A 6 -13.81 3.75 16.74
N LYS A 7 -13.32 4.35 15.67
CA LYS A 7 -13.99 4.31 14.35
C LYS A 7 -13.32 3.35 13.39
N ASP A 8 -12.07 3.63 13.06
CA ASP A 8 -11.30 2.83 12.11
C ASP A 8 -9.88 2.56 12.62
N TYR A 9 -9.50 3.02 13.82
CA TYR A 9 -8.13 2.87 14.33
C TYR A 9 -7.62 1.42 14.35
N HIS A 10 -8.48 0.42 14.53
CA HIS A 10 -8.09 -0.99 14.58
C HIS A 10 -8.06 -1.68 13.22
N ASP A 11 -8.66 -1.08 12.18
CA ASP A 11 -8.69 -1.70 10.86
C ASP A 11 -7.28 -1.72 10.25
N THR A 12 -6.96 -2.79 9.53
CA THR A 12 -5.68 -2.93 8.84
C THR A 12 -5.97 -3.32 7.41
N PHE A 13 -5.72 -2.40 6.48
CA PHE A 13 -5.87 -2.66 5.05
C PHE A 13 -4.57 -3.24 4.51
N SER A 14 -4.45 -4.56 4.54
CA SER A 14 -3.42 -5.29 3.80
C SER A 14 -4.08 -6.07 2.68
N ALA A 15 -3.81 -5.68 1.44
CA ALA A 15 -4.34 -6.40 0.27
C ALA A 15 -3.48 -7.65 0.03
N VAL A 16 -3.85 -8.76 0.66
CA VAL A 16 -3.33 -10.08 0.26
C VAL A 16 -4.38 -10.71 -0.65
N ALA A 17 -4.05 -10.83 -1.94
CA ALA A 17 -4.87 -11.59 -2.85
C ALA A 17 -4.90 -13.07 -2.41
N SER A 18 -6.08 -13.67 -2.36
CA SER A 18 -6.17 -15.10 -2.05
C SER A 18 -5.54 -15.93 -3.16
N MET A 19 -4.92 -17.05 -2.80
CA MET A 19 -4.36 -17.99 -3.78
C MET A 19 -5.43 -18.51 -4.75
N THR A 20 -6.67 -18.64 -4.27
CA THR A 20 -7.83 -19.03 -5.10
C THR A 20 -8.11 -17.98 -6.17
N THR A 21 -8.16 -16.70 -5.80
CA THR A 21 -8.36 -15.58 -6.75
C THR A 21 -7.24 -15.55 -7.78
N PHE A 22 -5.98 -15.72 -7.35
CA PHE A 22 -4.83 -15.74 -8.24
C PHE A 22 -4.92 -16.88 -9.27
N ARG A 23 -5.28 -18.10 -8.83
CA ARG A 23 -5.48 -19.24 -9.73
C ARG A 23 -6.62 -19.00 -10.73
N ILE A 24 -7.72 -18.40 -10.30
CA ILE A 24 -8.84 -18.07 -11.19
C ILE A 24 -8.38 -17.11 -12.30
N LEU A 25 -7.64 -16.05 -11.95
CA LEU A 25 -7.11 -15.09 -12.93
C LEU A 25 -6.18 -15.75 -13.96
N ILE A 26 -5.27 -16.63 -13.51
CA ILE A 26 -4.39 -17.38 -14.41
C ILE A 26 -5.19 -18.30 -15.35
N ASN A 27 -6.19 -19.01 -14.83
CA ASN A 27 -7.02 -19.88 -15.67
C ASN A 27 -7.81 -19.08 -16.73
N ILE A 28 -8.36 -17.92 -16.36
CA ILE A 28 -9.03 -17.02 -17.32
C ILE A 28 -8.06 -16.59 -18.41
N ALA A 29 -6.87 -16.12 -18.04
CA ALA A 29 -5.85 -15.72 -19.01
C ALA A 29 -5.45 -16.88 -19.94
N ALA A 30 -5.29 -18.10 -19.41
CA ALA A 30 -4.97 -19.28 -20.20
C ALA A 30 -6.09 -19.65 -21.19
N ILE A 31 -7.36 -19.59 -20.77
CA ILE A 31 -8.53 -19.87 -21.63
C ILE A 31 -8.65 -18.84 -22.75
N LEU A 32 -8.39 -17.57 -22.44
CA LEU A 32 -8.52 -16.46 -23.40
C LEU A 32 -7.25 -16.21 -24.22
N GLY A 33 -6.16 -16.96 -23.98
CA GLY A 33 -4.87 -16.76 -24.63
C GLY A 33 -4.24 -15.41 -24.32
N TRP A 34 -4.49 -14.86 -23.12
CA TRP A 34 -3.92 -13.58 -22.70
C TRP A 34 -2.51 -13.73 -22.14
N ASP A 35 -1.63 -12.80 -22.51
CA ASP A 35 -0.31 -12.69 -21.91
C ASP A 35 -0.41 -12.18 -20.46
N ILE A 36 0.40 -12.77 -19.58
CA ILE A 36 0.50 -12.38 -18.17
C ILE A 36 1.85 -11.73 -17.94
N PHE A 37 1.82 -10.50 -17.39
CA PHE A 37 3.01 -9.78 -16.94
C PHE A 37 2.99 -9.64 -15.43
N THR A 38 4.13 -9.94 -14.79
CA THR A 38 4.34 -9.73 -13.35
C THR A 38 5.45 -8.72 -13.14
N ILE A 39 5.31 -7.88 -12.11
CA ILE A 39 6.29 -6.86 -11.76
C ILE A 39 6.50 -6.93 -10.26
N ASP A 40 7.76 -7.00 -9.83
CA ASP A 40 8.16 -6.81 -8.44
C ASP A 40 8.69 -5.38 -8.27
N VAL A 41 8.10 -4.62 -7.34
CA VAL A 41 8.43 -3.21 -7.14
C VAL A 41 9.18 -3.05 -5.82
N SER A 42 10.46 -2.69 -5.93
CA SER A 42 11.27 -2.36 -4.76
C SER A 42 10.74 -1.14 -4.02
N GLN A 43 10.63 -1.25 -2.70
CA GLN A 43 10.19 -0.16 -1.80
C GLN A 43 8.80 0.40 -2.13
N ALA A 44 7.88 -0.44 -2.65
CA ALA A 44 6.55 -0.06 -3.12
C ALA A 44 5.82 0.95 -2.22
N TYR A 45 5.81 0.75 -0.89
CA TYR A 45 5.10 1.67 0.01
C TYR A 45 5.68 3.08 0.05
N THR A 46 6.99 3.22 -0.08
CA THR A 46 7.66 4.53 -0.02
C THR A 46 7.44 5.39 -1.28
N GLN A 47 7.02 4.77 -2.38
CA GLN A 47 6.61 5.47 -3.60
C GLN A 47 5.27 6.18 -3.43
N GLY A 48 4.44 5.69 -2.51
CA GLY A 48 3.17 6.30 -2.16
C GLY A 48 3.32 7.71 -1.57
N GLU A 49 2.21 8.43 -1.60
CA GLU A 49 2.05 9.70 -0.90
C GLU A 49 1.27 9.46 0.39
N LEU A 50 1.68 10.14 1.47
CA LEU A 50 0.92 10.12 2.71
C LEU A 50 -0.34 10.96 2.53
N LEU A 51 -1.49 10.37 2.86
CA LEU A 51 -2.77 11.06 2.86
C LEU A 51 -3.00 11.89 4.12
N ASP A 52 -2.31 11.53 5.21
CA ASP A 52 -2.46 12.11 6.53
C ASP A 52 -1.06 12.32 7.16
N ASP A 53 -0.99 13.24 8.12
CA ASP A 53 0.20 13.43 8.93
C ASP A 53 0.40 12.26 9.90
N ILE A 54 1.43 11.44 9.64
CA ILE A 54 1.78 10.31 10.51
C ILE A 54 3.02 10.68 11.34
N PHE A 55 2.88 10.55 12.66
CA PHE A 55 3.98 10.72 13.60
C PHE A 55 4.36 9.36 14.22
N ILE A 56 5.66 9.12 14.39
CA ILE A 56 6.18 7.91 15.01
C ILE A 56 7.10 8.25 16.18
N LYS A 57 7.12 7.37 17.18
CA LYS A 57 8.10 7.42 18.26
C LYS A 57 9.50 7.18 17.70
N ALA A 58 10.48 7.83 18.29
CA ALA A 58 11.88 7.62 17.96
C ALA A 58 12.27 6.14 18.15
N PRO A 59 12.91 5.49 17.16
CA PRO A 59 13.44 4.16 17.34
C PRO A 59 14.61 4.20 18.33
N ARG A 60 14.86 3.08 19.02
CA ARG A 60 15.94 2.99 20.03
C ARG A 60 17.31 3.33 19.47
N SER A 61 17.55 3.06 18.18
CA SER A 61 18.80 3.36 17.49
C SER A 61 19.00 4.86 17.18
N HIS A 62 17.93 5.66 17.18
CA HIS A 62 17.97 7.09 16.86
C HIS A 62 17.08 7.86 17.83
N PRO A 63 17.48 7.97 19.11
CA PRO A 63 16.66 8.59 20.15
C PRO A 63 16.46 10.08 19.87
N LEU A 64 15.33 10.61 20.32
CA LEU A 64 15.00 12.04 20.28
C LEU A 64 14.82 12.57 21.71
N PRO A 65 14.98 13.90 21.93
CA PRO A 65 14.62 14.54 23.19
C PRO A 65 13.18 14.24 23.60
N LYS A 66 12.92 14.25 24.91
CA LYS A 66 11.58 14.00 25.45
C LYS A 66 10.58 15.02 24.88
N GLY A 67 9.44 14.52 24.41
CA GLY A 67 8.39 15.34 23.80
C GLY A 67 8.55 15.57 22.29
N VAL A 68 9.61 15.05 21.66
CA VAL A 68 9.80 15.14 20.20
C VAL A 68 9.49 13.80 19.53
N VAL A 69 8.87 13.86 18.36
CA VAL A 69 8.50 12.70 17.53
C VAL A 69 8.94 12.93 16.09
N TYR A 70 9.12 11.86 15.31
CA TYR A 70 9.37 11.99 13.88
C TYR A 70 8.04 12.13 13.14
N LYS A 71 7.99 13.07 12.18
CA LYS A 71 6.92 13.12 11.17
C LYS A 71 7.36 12.36 9.93
N LEU A 72 6.60 11.37 9.50
CA LEU A 72 6.88 10.64 8.27
C LEU A 72 6.64 11.55 7.05
N LYS A 73 7.56 11.50 6.09
CA LYS A 73 7.41 12.16 4.78
C LYS A 73 6.85 11.23 3.71
N ARG A 74 6.99 9.91 3.91
CA ARG A 74 6.53 8.85 3.00
C ARG A 74 5.93 7.70 3.81
N PRO A 75 5.01 6.93 3.22
CA PRO A 75 4.48 5.73 3.88
C PRO A 75 5.60 4.71 4.10
N LEU A 76 5.63 4.12 5.29
CA LEU A 76 6.64 3.13 5.68
C LEU A 76 5.97 1.77 5.90
N TYR A 77 6.73 0.69 5.69
CA TYR A 77 6.35 -0.65 6.13
C TYR A 77 5.92 -0.64 7.60
N GLY A 78 4.84 -1.36 7.91
CA GLY A 78 4.27 -1.43 9.26
C GLY A 78 3.32 -0.28 9.61
N THR A 79 3.23 0.79 8.80
CA THR A 79 2.14 1.76 8.95
C THR A 79 0.85 1.18 8.35
N LYS A 80 -0.29 1.40 9.02
CA LYS A 80 -1.59 0.85 8.57
C LYS A 80 -2.05 1.41 7.22
N GLN A 81 -1.56 2.60 6.86
CA GLN A 81 -1.89 3.29 5.61
C GLN A 81 -0.98 2.90 4.44
N ALA A 82 0.17 2.24 4.68
CA ALA A 82 1.17 1.99 3.64
C ALA A 82 0.58 1.27 2.42
N GLY A 83 -0.22 0.23 2.67
CA GLY A 83 -0.90 -0.54 1.62
C GLY A 83 -1.87 0.31 0.79
N ARG A 84 -2.65 1.19 1.44
CA ARG A 84 -3.59 2.09 0.76
C ARG A 84 -2.87 3.17 -0.05
N CYS A 85 -1.81 3.76 0.51
CA CYS A 85 -1.01 4.77 -0.18
C CYS A 85 -0.37 4.19 -1.45
N TRP A 86 0.14 2.96 -1.35
CA TRP A 86 0.64 2.22 -2.50
C TRP A 86 -0.44 1.92 -3.53
N TYR A 87 -1.60 1.39 -3.11
CA TYR A 87 -2.72 1.12 -4.02
C TYR A 87 -3.10 2.36 -4.83
N LEU A 88 -3.27 3.51 -4.18
CA LEU A 88 -3.61 4.75 -4.88
C LEU A 88 -2.51 5.20 -5.85
N HIS A 89 -1.25 5.09 -5.44
CA HIS A 89 -0.11 5.43 -6.28
C HIS A 89 -0.01 4.54 -7.52
N VAL A 90 -0.08 3.22 -7.35
CA VAL A 90 0.01 2.27 -8.47
C VAL A 90 -1.21 2.39 -9.39
N THR A 91 -2.42 2.53 -8.86
CA THR A 91 -3.63 2.74 -9.67
C THR A 91 -3.54 4.03 -10.49
N LYS A 92 -3.08 5.13 -9.89
CA LYS A 92 -2.88 6.41 -10.61
C LYS A 92 -1.84 6.25 -11.73
N THR A 93 -0.73 5.57 -11.44
CA THR A 93 0.36 5.35 -12.40
C THR A 93 -0.11 4.47 -13.57
N LEU A 94 -0.76 3.34 -13.30
CA LEU A 94 -1.27 2.44 -14.34
C LEU A 94 -2.33 3.14 -15.20
N ARG A 95 -3.22 3.93 -14.61
CA ARG A 95 -4.18 4.74 -15.37
C ARG A 95 -3.50 5.78 -16.27
N SER A 96 -2.42 6.40 -15.80
CA SER A 96 -1.68 7.40 -16.59
C SER A 96 -1.03 6.81 -17.85
N ILE A 97 -0.76 5.49 -17.86
CA ILE A 97 -0.25 4.77 -19.04
C ILE A 97 -1.35 4.08 -19.84
N GLY A 98 -2.62 4.41 -19.60
CA GLY A 98 -3.77 3.94 -20.38
C GLY A 98 -4.39 2.62 -19.90
N LEU A 99 -3.95 2.06 -18.77
CA LEU A 99 -4.53 0.83 -18.24
C LEU A 99 -5.80 1.13 -17.43
N THR A 100 -6.81 0.29 -17.61
CA THR A 100 -8.05 0.34 -16.84
C THR A 100 -8.16 -0.87 -15.93
N GLN A 101 -8.52 -0.64 -14.67
CA GLN A 101 -8.78 -1.73 -13.73
C GLN A 101 -10.04 -2.47 -14.17
N LEU A 102 -9.94 -3.79 -14.32
CA LEU A 102 -11.09 -4.64 -14.59
C LEU A 102 -12.08 -4.51 -13.42
N ALA A 103 -13.34 -4.18 -13.73
CA ALA A 103 -14.41 -3.98 -12.75
C ALA A 103 -14.90 -5.30 -12.13
#